data_AF-A0A849GV04-F1
#
_entry.id   AF-A0A849GV04-F1
#
_cell.length_a   1.000
_cell.length_b   1.000
_cell.length_c   1.000
_cell.angle_alpha   90.00
_cell.angle_beta   90.00
_cell.angle_gamma   90.00
#
_symmetry.space_group_name_H-M   'P 1'
#
loop_
_entity.id
_entity.type
_entity.pdbx_description
1 polymer ?
#
loop_
_entity_poly.entity_id
_entity_poly.type
_entity_poly.pdbx_seq_one_letter_code
_entity_poly.pdbx_strand_id
1 'polypeptide(L)'
;MTIGTFSGPEEEQLMAVFDAARLSDGFIAVVDRGARTVRLFDESGGFRLTVGGPGSGPGEFRDPISVLVAEEDEVVVWDGQLYRTTRFDRSGEVSDMKTVDLGQMTEWVDLPLFPAGVELLAGGEFLIQLAEKEGVGGKDGKGAGVKITRSPTEGTRLGSGALRVSGDLSSVDTLKFFADTAKVTVDAPWGPFTLAPPVPEGPELTHGGRPPRICMGDRGVPQVECIDPDGGRLQIRWDPNPEALTRGEIEGWRAGHLRDLGMKLTEEDILAVLDQVPVPLERPSFSDLTLDSQRNLWVRLGPIEGSTESTIRYLVFGPDGSLLGEIRLPPIQVFEIGEDYVLGLFRDDFEVEYVHIYELAKPAGSAGDP
;
A
#
# COMPACT_ATOMS: atom_id res chain seq x y z
N MET A 1 14.72 -12.15 12.54
CA MET A 1 14.79 -13.34 11.67
C MET A 1 14.81 -12.87 10.21
N THR A 2 15.50 -13.58 9.32
CA THR A 2 15.60 -13.27 7.88
C THR A 2 15.18 -14.48 7.07
N ILE A 3 14.32 -14.27 6.07
CA ILE A 3 13.86 -15.24 5.08
C ILE A 3 14.31 -14.75 3.71
N GLY A 4 14.79 -15.67 2.88
CA GLY A 4 15.30 -15.38 1.55
C GLY A 4 16.82 -15.52 1.48
N THR A 5 17.31 -15.96 0.33
CA THR A 5 18.75 -15.99 0.02
C THR A 5 19.01 -15.54 -1.40
N PHE A 6 20.18 -14.94 -1.63
CA PHE A 6 20.67 -14.65 -2.98
C PHE A 6 21.16 -15.91 -3.69
N SER A 7 21.70 -16.87 -2.95
CA SER A 7 22.27 -18.10 -3.48
C SER A 7 21.95 -19.29 -2.59
N GLY A 8 21.56 -20.42 -3.19
CA GLY A 8 21.14 -21.59 -2.44
C GLY A 8 20.02 -22.34 -3.16
N PRO A 9 19.19 -23.10 -2.42
CA PRO A 9 18.01 -23.75 -2.96
C PRO A 9 17.06 -22.73 -3.61
N GLU A 10 16.41 -23.11 -4.72
CA GLU A 10 15.52 -22.21 -5.49
C GLU A 10 14.30 -21.79 -4.68
N GLU A 11 13.80 -22.70 -3.84
CA GLU A 11 12.70 -22.50 -2.88
C GLU A 11 12.97 -21.42 -1.83
N GLU A 12 14.22 -21.05 -1.61
CA GLU A 12 14.62 -19.96 -0.70
C GLU A 12 15.02 -18.67 -1.44
N GLN A 13 15.13 -18.70 -2.77
CA GLN A 13 15.40 -17.51 -3.59
C GLN A 13 14.09 -16.79 -3.93
N LEU A 14 13.90 -15.59 -3.39
CA LEU A 14 12.73 -14.75 -3.63
C LEU A 14 12.97 -13.85 -4.85
N MET A 15 12.00 -13.78 -5.78
CA MET A 15 12.16 -13.01 -7.03
C MET A 15 11.55 -11.62 -6.99
N ALA A 16 10.29 -11.52 -6.56
CA ALA A 16 9.60 -10.25 -6.36
C ALA A 16 8.55 -10.40 -5.25
N VAL A 17 8.98 -10.23 -4.01
CA VAL A 17 8.13 -10.24 -2.83
C VAL A 17 7.16 -9.07 -2.89
N PHE A 18 5.88 -9.37 -2.80
CA PHE A 18 4.85 -8.33 -2.80
C PHE A 18 4.21 -8.13 -1.44
N ASP A 19 3.95 -9.22 -0.72
CA ASP A 19 3.28 -9.20 0.59
C ASP A 19 3.71 -10.43 1.42
N ALA A 20 3.57 -10.34 2.74
CA ALA A 20 3.79 -11.47 3.64
C ALA A 20 2.94 -11.35 4.91
N ALA A 21 2.50 -12.49 5.44
CA ALA A 21 1.72 -12.55 6.67
C ALA A 21 2.21 -13.65 7.60
N ARG A 22 2.07 -13.42 8.92
CA ARG A 22 2.43 -14.40 9.95
C ARG A 22 1.19 -15.16 10.44
N LEU A 23 1.30 -16.48 10.46
CA LEU A 23 0.29 -17.40 11.00
C LEU A 23 0.41 -17.51 12.52
N SER A 24 -0.62 -17.99 13.20
CA SER A 24 -0.69 -18.01 14.67
C SER A 24 0.37 -18.90 15.34
N ASP A 25 0.87 -19.91 14.63
CA ASP A 25 1.98 -20.79 15.05
C ASP A 25 3.37 -20.23 14.72
N GLY A 26 3.44 -19.04 14.12
CA GLY A 26 4.67 -18.34 13.78
C GLY A 26 5.21 -18.61 12.38
N PHE A 27 4.55 -19.46 11.59
CA PHE A 27 4.87 -19.63 10.17
C PHE A 27 4.65 -18.34 9.39
N ILE A 28 5.40 -18.16 8.31
CA ILE A 28 5.35 -16.96 7.46
C ILE A 28 4.95 -17.38 6.06
N ALA A 29 3.83 -16.85 5.58
CA ALA A 29 3.42 -16.95 4.18
C ALA A 29 3.97 -15.75 3.42
N VAL A 30 4.72 -15.99 2.35
CA VAL A 30 5.33 -14.95 1.51
C VAL A 30 4.78 -15.06 0.10
N VAL A 31 4.20 -13.98 -0.41
CA VAL A 31 3.78 -13.86 -1.82
C VAL A 31 4.99 -13.49 -2.66
N ASP A 32 5.51 -14.46 -3.40
CA ASP A 32 6.53 -14.23 -4.44
C ASP A 32 5.81 -14.01 -5.77
N ARG A 33 5.53 -12.74 -6.08
CA ARG A 33 4.83 -12.31 -7.28
C ARG A 33 5.61 -12.66 -8.55
N GLY A 34 6.95 -12.63 -8.49
CA GLY A 34 7.82 -12.98 -9.62
C GLY A 34 7.69 -14.45 -10.00
N ALA A 35 7.69 -15.32 -8.99
CA ALA A 35 7.41 -16.75 -9.17
C ALA A 35 5.92 -17.08 -9.35
N ARG A 36 5.03 -16.15 -8.98
CA ARG A 36 3.57 -16.34 -8.90
C ARG A 36 3.19 -17.49 -7.98
N THR A 37 3.80 -17.52 -6.79
CA THR A 37 3.59 -18.55 -5.77
C THR A 37 3.43 -17.92 -4.39
N VAL A 38 2.92 -18.71 -3.45
CA VAL A 38 3.05 -18.41 -2.02
C VAL A 38 3.94 -19.45 -1.38
N ARG A 39 4.95 -18.99 -0.65
CA ARG A 39 5.94 -19.84 0.03
C ARG A 39 5.73 -19.75 1.53
N LEU A 40 5.66 -20.91 2.20
CA LEU A 40 5.56 -20.98 3.65
C LEU A 40 6.92 -21.32 4.25
N PHE A 41 7.31 -20.52 5.24
CA PHE A 41 8.50 -20.70 6.04
C PHE A 41 8.10 -20.92 7.50
N ASP A 42 8.87 -21.71 8.22
CA ASP A 42 8.67 -21.88 9.66
C ASP A 42 9.17 -20.67 10.46
N GLU A 43 8.98 -20.71 11.78
CA GLU A 43 9.38 -19.69 12.74
C GLU A 43 10.91 -19.50 12.87
N SER A 44 11.71 -20.36 12.25
CA SER A 44 13.17 -20.24 12.14
C SER A 44 13.63 -19.71 10.77
N GLY A 45 12.69 -19.51 9.84
CA GLY A 45 12.94 -19.08 8.46
C GLY A 45 13.24 -20.24 7.50
N GLY A 46 13.08 -21.49 7.93
CA GLY A 46 13.28 -22.66 7.09
C GLY A 46 12.12 -22.87 6.13
N PHE A 47 12.42 -23.11 4.85
CA PHE A 47 11.40 -23.40 3.84
C PHE A 47 10.61 -24.68 4.17
N ARG A 48 9.28 -24.65 3.97
CA ARG A 48 8.40 -25.78 4.26
C ARG A 48 7.60 -26.24 3.07
N LEU A 49 6.87 -25.34 2.40
CA LEU A 49 6.09 -25.71 1.23
C LEU A 49 5.86 -24.50 0.32
N THR A 50 5.60 -24.79 -0.95
CA THR A 50 5.17 -23.81 -1.95
C THR A 50 3.78 -24.19 -2.42
N VAL A 51 2.87 -23.21 -2.49
CA VAL A 51 1.58 -23.35 -3.17
C VAL A 51 1.48 -22.43 -4.38
N GLY A 52 0.62 -22.87 -5.30
CA GLY A 52 0.31 -22.17 -6.55
C GLY A 52 1.41 -22.24 -7.59
N GLY A 53 1.34 -21.31 -8.53
CA GLY A 53 2.20 -21.27 -9.71
C GLY A 53 1.58 -20.46 -10.84
N PRO A 54 2.33 -20.17 -11.91
CA PRO A 54 1.85 -19.34 -13.00
C PRO A 54 0.69 -20.00 -13.77
N GLY A 55 -0.46 -19.33 -13.86
CA GLY A 55 -1.58 -19.84 -14.66
C GLY A 55 -2.92 -19.21 -14.32
N SER A 56 -4.01 -19.97 -14.48
CA SER A 56 -5.38 -19.50 -14.22
C SER A 56 -6.31 -20.60 -13.71
N GLY A 57 -5.83 -21.85 -13.65
CA GLY A 57 -6.52 -22.98 -13.06
C GLY A 57 -6.62 -22.89 -11.54
N PRO A 58 -7.15 -23.94 -10.90
CA PRO A 58 -7.24 -24.04 -9.44
C PRO A 58 -5.86 -23.93 -8.78
N GLY A 59 -5.72 -23.05 -7.79
CA GLY A 59 -4.46 -22.79 -7.09
C GLY A 59 -3.43 -21.94 -7.87
N GLU A 60 -3.60 -21.72 -9.17
CA GLU A 60 -2.66 -20.94 -9.99
C GLU A 60 -2.91 -19.42 -9.92
N PHE A 61 -1.89 -18.62 -10.24
CA PHE A 61 -1.91 -17.17 -10.17
C PHE A 61 -1.38 -16.50 -11.45
N ARG A 62 -1.89 -15.31 -11.74
CA ARG A 62 -1.35 -14.36 -12.72
C ARG A 62 -0.68 -13.17 -12.06
N ASP A 63 -1.31 -12.61 -11.04
CA ASP A 63 -0.81 -11.45 -10.31
C ASP A 63 -1.20 -11.52 -8.83
N PRO A 64 -0.56 -12.40 -8.03
CA PRO A 64 -0.84 -12.46 -6.61
C PRO A 64 -0.23 -11.23 -5.93
N ILE A 65 -1.07 -10.42 -5.29
CA ILE A 65 -0.68 -9.11 -4.73
C ILE A 65 -1.06 -8.92 -3.26
N SER A 66 -1.73 -9.87 -2.62
CA SER A 66 -1.95 -9.80 -1.17
C SER A 66 -2.13 -11.17 -0.57
N VAL A 67 -1.67 -11.33 0.67
CA VAL A 67 -1.92 -12.50 1.52
C VAL A 67 -2.48 -12.10 2.87
N LEU A 68 -3.52 -12.80 3.29
CA LEU A 68 -4.12 -12.67 4.61
C LEU A 68 -4.24 -14.03 5.25
N VAL A 69 -4.05 -14.08 6.56
CA VAL A 69 -4.35 -15.27 7.36
C VAL A 69 -5.80 -15.18 7.81
N ALA A 70 -6.65 -16.15 7.50
CA ALA A 70 -8.04 -16.18 7.97
C ALA A 70 -8.16 -16.87 9.34
N GLU A 71 -9.37 -17.31 9.69
CA GLU A 71 -9.56 -18.21 10.83
C GLU A 71 -8.91 -19.58 10.54
N GLU A 72 -8.55 -20.30 11.59
CA GLU A 72 -7.86 -21.61 11.50
C GLU A 72 -6.51 -21.58 10.74
N ASP A 73 -5.94 -20.38 10.58
CA ASP A 73 -4.71 -20.11 9.85
C ASP A 73 -4.72 -20.58 8.38
N GLU A 74 -5.89 -20.50 7.73
CA GLU A 74 -5.96 -20.60 6.28
C GLU A 74 -5.25 -19.41 5.63
N VAL A 75 -4.47 -19.68 4.59
CA VAL A 75 -3.79 -18.64 3.81
C VAL A 75 -4.70 -18.23 2.66
N VAL A 76 -5.13 -16.97 2.65
CA VAL A 76 -5.99 -16.39 1.62
C VAL A 76 -5.17 -15.47 0.75
N VAL A 77 -5.13 -15.76 -0.55
CA VAL A 77 -4.35 -15.01 -1.54
C VAL A 77 -5.30 -14.28 -2.47
N TRP A 78 -5.07 -12.99 -2.68
CA TRP A 78 -5.77 -12.20 -3.68
C TRP A 78 -4.94 -12.07 -4.95
N ASP A 79 -5.51 -12.52 -6.07
CA ASP A 79 -4.97 -12.31 -7.40
C ASP A 79 -5.64 -11.10 -8.06
N GLY A 80 -4.86 -10.04 -8.26
CA GLY A 80 -5.34 -8.76 -8.80
C GLY A 80 -5.68 -8.79 -10.29
N GLN A 81 -5.18 -9.78 -11.05
CA GLN A 81 -5.49 -9.91 -12.47
C GLN A 81 -6.64 -10.89 -12.74
N LEU A 82 -6.77 -11.93 -11.92
CA LEU A 82 -7.88 -12.87 -11.96
C LEU A 82 -9.10 -12.40 -11.16
N TYR A 83 -8.94 -11.34 -10.35
CA TYR A 83 -9.93 -10.84 -9.38
C TYR A 83 -10.48 -11.98 -8.53
N ARG A 84 -9.57 -12.76 -7.95
CA ARG A 84 -9.91 -14.03 -7.32
C ARG A 84 -9.22 -14.17 -5.97
N THR A 85 -10.00 -14.58 -4.97
CA THR A 85 -9.45 -15.09 -3.72
C THR A 85 -9.25 -16.60 -3.84
N THR A 86 -8.08 -17.10 -3.45
CA THR A 86 -7.80 -18.53 -3.31
C THR A 86 -7.36 -18.81 -1.89
N ARG A 87 -8.02 -19.77 -1.23
CA ARG A 87 -7.71 -20.20 0.13
C ARG A 87 -6.93 -21.50 0.10
N PHE A 88 -5.87 -21.58 0.88
CA PHE A 88 -5.11 -22.80 1.12
C PHE A 88 -5.21 -23.19 2.58
N ASP A 89 -5.40 -24.47 2.81
CA ASP A 89 -5.26 -25.06 4.14
C ASP A 89 -3.78 -25.22 4.52
N ARG A 90 -3.53 -25.74 5.73
CA ARG A 90 -2.18 -25.97 6.26
C ARG A 90 -1.35 -27.01 5.48
N SER A 91 -2.00 -27.87 4.70
CA SER A 91 -1.31 -28.86 3.85
C SER A 91 -0.92 -28.27 2.49
N GLY A 92 -1.44 -27.08 2.16
CA GLY A 92 -1.27 -26.42 0.87
C GLY A 92 -2.32 -26.84 -0.16
N GLU A 93 -3.38 -27.54 0.26
CA GLU A 93 -4.52 -27.85 -0.61
C GLU A 93 -5.47 -26.66 -0.69
N VAL A 94 -6.08 -26.47 -1.86
CA VAL A 94 -7.06 -25.40 -2.07
C VAL A 94 -8.35 -25.75 -1.36
N SER A 95 -8.73 -24.98 -0.33
CA SER A 95 -9.97 -25.17 0.43
C SER A 95 -11.16 -24.43 -0.18
N ASP A 96 -10.92 -23.26 -0.77
CA ASP A 96 -11.95 -22.44 -1.41
C ASP A 96 -11.37 -21.53 -2.50
N MET A 97 -12.20 -21.18 -3.48
CA MET A 97 -11.87 -20.23 -4.53
C MET A 97 -13.09 -19.40 -4.92
N LYS A 98 -12.91 -18.09 -4.97
CA LYS A 98 -13.98 -17.16 -5.33
C LYS A 98 -13.48 -16.08 -6.29
N THR A 99 -14.05 -16.06 -7.48
CA THR A 99 -13.86 -14.96 -8.45
C THR A 99 -14.88 -13.87 -8.17
N VAL A 100 -14.39 -12.63 -8.16
CA VAL A 100 -15.15 -11.40 -8.01
C VAL A 100 -15.45 -10.84 -9.41
N ASP A 101 -16.71 -10.57 -9.69
CA ASP A 101 -17.10 -9.88 -10.93
C ASP A 101 -16.96 -8.37 -10.75
N LEU A 102 -15.88 -7.80 -11.29
CA LEU A 102 -15.69 -6.36 -11.31
C LEU A 102 -16.79 -5.61 -12.07
N GLY A 103 -17.43 -6.23 -13.06
CA GLY A 103 -18.54 -5.63 -13.80
C GLY A 103 -19.69 -5.27 -12.87
N GLN A 104 -20.06 -6.22 -12.00
CA GLN A 104 -21.04 -6.01 -10.94
C GLN A 104 -20.60 -4.89 -9.97
N MET A 105 -19.31 -4.84 -9.63
CA MET A 105 -18.78 -3.76 -8.79
C MET A 105 -18.93 -2.38 -9.46
N THR A 106 -18.62 -2.29 -10.75
CA THR A 106 -18.73 -1.02 -11.51
C THR A 106 -20.17 -0.56 -11.72
N GLU A 107 -21.16 -1.45 -11.71
CA GLU A 107 -22.58 -1.08 -11.80
C GLU A 107 -23.08 -0.34 -10.54
N TRP A 108 -22.48 -0.57 -9.38
CA TRP A 108 -22.82 0.15 -8.14
C TRP A 108 -22.30 1.57 -8.10
N VAL A 109 -21.24 1.81 -8.87
CA VAL A 109 -20.55 3.09 -8.92
C VAL A 109 -21.04 3.80 -10.18
N ASP A 110 -22.23 4.43 -10.12
CA ASP A 110 -22.75 5.33 -11.18
C ASP A 110 -21.92 6.63 -11.27
N LEU A 111 -20.60 6.49 -11.19
CA LEU A 111 -19.62 7.56 -11.12
C LEU A 111 -18.65 7.41 -12.30
N PRO A 112 -18.07 8.52 -12.79
CA PRO A 112 -17.00 8.49 -13.79
C PRO A 112 -15.65 7.99 -13.22
N LEU A 113 -15.68 7.09 -12.24
CA LEU A 113 -14.53 6.56 -11.52
C LEU A 113 -14.30 5.09 -11.87
N PHE A 114 -13.07 4.61 -11.77
CA PHE A 114 -12.72 3.20 -11.93
C PHE A 114 -12.02 2.67 -10.67
N PRO A 115 -12.12 1.37 -10.37
CA PRO A 115 -11.38 0.77 -9.26
C PRO A 115 -9.88 0.80 -9.59
N ALA A 116 -9.14 1.66 -8.89
CA ALA A 116 -7.69 1.79 -9.01
C ALA A 116 -6.95 0.77 -8.12
N GLY A 117 -7.59 0.33 -7.03
CA GLY A 117 -7.07 -0.69 -6.14
C GLY A 117 -8.22 -1.47 -5.50
N VAL A 118 -8.01 -2.78 -5.29
CA VAL A 118 -8.92 -3.66 -4.57
C VAL A 118 -8.09 -4.44 -3.55
N GLU A 119 -8.39 -4.21 -2.28
CA GLU A 119 -7.72 -4.81 -1.13
C GLU A 119 -8.70 -5.73 -0.40
N LEU A 120 -8.22 -6.87 0.07
CA LEU A 120 -9.02 -7.81 0.84
C LEU A 120 -8.95 -7.43 2.32
N LEU A 121 -10.10 -7.27 2.96
CA LEU A 121 -10.21 -6.99 4.39
C LEU A 121 -10.28 -8.30 5.18
N ALA A 122 -9.81 -8.28 6.43
CA ALA A 122 -10.05 -9.37 7.36
C ALA A 122 -11.57 -9.62 7.47
N GLY A 123 -12.00 -10.89 7.33
CA GLY A 123 -13.43 -11.25 7.24
C GLY A 123 -13.96 -11.43 5.81
N GLY A 124 -13.14 -11.16 4.79
CA GLY A 124 -13.45 -11.48 3.39
C GLY A 124 -14.19 -10.39 2.62
N GLU A 125 -14.35 -9.20 3.21
CA GLU A 125 -14.84 -7.99 2.54
C GLU A 125 -13.75 -7.35 1.68
N PHE A 126 -14.11 -6.39 0.83
CA PHE A 126 -13.15 -5.68 -0.02
C PHE A 126 -13.16 -4.18 0.29
N LEU A 127 -11.96 -3.59 0.36
CA LEU A 127 -11.76 -2.15 0.29
C LEU A 127 -11.39 -1.79 -1.15
N ILE A 128 -12.17 -0.92 -1.78
CA ILE A 128 -11.95 -0.49 -3.17
C ILE A 128 -11.59 0.98 -3.17
N GLN A 129 -10.39 1.28 -3.66
CA GLN A 129 -10.00 2.65 -3.98
C GLN A 129 -10.47 2.99 -5.40
N LEU A 130 -11.27 4.04 -5.51
CA LEU A 130 -11.73 4.60 -6.77
C LEU A 130 -10.82 5.76 -7.17
N ALA A 131 -10.46 5.82 -8.45
CA ALA A 131 -9.79 6.98 -9.03
C ALA A 131 -10.57 7.50 -10.24
N GLU A 132 -10.33 8.75 -10.59
CA GLU A 132 -10.91 9.34 -11.78
C GLU A 132 -10.44 8.60 -13.04
N LYS A 133 -11.38 8.16 -13.89
CA LYS A 133 -11.05 7.56 -15.19
C LYS A 133 -10.28 8.57 -16.02
N GLU A 134 -8.97 8.37 -16.15
CA GLU A 134 -8.13 9.24 -16.96
C GLU A 134 -8.68 9.27 -18.39
N GLY A 135 -9.26 10.41 -18.75
CA GLY A 135 -9.50 10.72 -20.14
C GLY A 135 -8.13 10.88 -20.79
N VAL A 136 -7.77 9.97 -21.70
CA VAL A 136 -6.75 10.23 -22.71
C VAL A 136 -7.00 11.63 -23.23
N GLY A 137 -6.07 12.56 -22.96
CA GLY A 137 -6.24 13.98 -23.21
C GLY A 137 -6.89 14.20 -24.57
N GLY A 138 -8.04 14.88 -24.56
CA GLY A 138 -8.74 15.24 -25.78
C GLY A 138 -7.79 15.92 -26.75
N LYS A 139 -7.86 15.54 -28.03
CA LYS A 139 -7.06 16.06 -29.14
C LYS A 139 -7.20 17.57 -29.41
N ASP A 140 -7.79 18.33 -28.51
CA ASP A 140 -8.01 19.77 -28.68
C ASP A 140 -6.92 20.54 -27.94
N GLY A 141 -5.70 20.32 -28.40
CA GLY A 141 -4.55 21.13 -28.04
C GLY A 141 -4.76 22.57 -28.51
N LYS A 142 -4.76 23.50 -27.56
CA LYS A 142 -4.23 24.86 -27.71
C LYS A 142 -4.17 25.55 -26.35
N GLY A 143 -2.95 25.65 -25.83
CA GLY A 143 -2.60 26.40 -24.64
C GLY A 143 -2.17 25.49 -23.50
N ALA A 144 -0.90 25.11 -23.47
CA ALA A 144 -0.30 24.46 -22.31
C ALA A 144 0.75 25.40 -21.71
N GLY A 145 0.53 25.69 -20.44
CA GLY A 145 1.53 26.12 -19.46
C GLY A 145 1.33 25.21 -18.25
N VAL A 146 2.33 25.10 -17.38
CA VAL A 146 2.33 24.19 -16.22
C VAL A 146 1.01 24.30 -15.46
N LYS A 147 0.19 23.24 -15.52
CA LYS A 147 -1.08 23.18 -14.79
C LYS A 147 -0.92 22.17 -13.65
N ILE A 148 -0.91 22.70 -12.43
CA ILE A 148 -1.08 21.87 -11.24
C ILE A 148 -2.58 21.60 -11.13
N THR A 149 -2.99 20.35 -11.28
CA THR A 149 -4.40 19.98 -11.12
C THR A 149 -4.62 19.60 -9.67
N ARG A 150 -4.95 20.60 -8.83
CA ARG A 150 -5.59 20.40 -7.53
C ARG A 150 -7.05 20.74 -7.73
N SER A 151 -7.92 19.74 -7.90
CA SER A 151 -9.37 20.01 -8.02
C SER A 151 -9.93 20.35 -6.64
N PRO A 152 -10.27 21.62 -6.38
CA PRO A 152 -11.63 21.89 -5.93
C PRO A 152 -12.13 23.27 -6.40
N THR A 153 -13.02 23.31 -7.39
CA THR A 153 -13.93 24.45 -7.61
C THR A 153 -15.23 24.01 -8.29
N GLU A 154 -16.35 24.27 -7.60
CA GLU A 154 -17.75 24.39 -8.02
C GLU A 154 -18.25 23.55 -9.20
N GLY A 155 -19.01 22.49 -8.86
CA GLY A 155 -19.83 21.73 -9.81
C GLY A 155 -19.52 20.24 -9.88
N THR A 156 -19.44 19.58 -8.71
CA THR A 156 -19.58 18.13 -8.52
C THR A 156 -18.88 17.21 -9.53
N ARG A 157 -17.55 17.32 -9.64
CA ARG A 157 -16.75 16.17 -10.07
C ARG A 157 -16.26 15.48 -8.79
N LEU A 158 -16.74 14.26 -8.54
CA LEU A 158 -16.20 13.41 -7.48
C LEU A 158 -14.75 13.09 -7.89
N GLY A 159 -13.78 13.41 -7.04
CA GLY A 159 -12.40 12.97 -7.22
C GLY A 159 -12.26 11.49 -6.87
N SER A 160 -11.14 11.10 -6.28
CA SER A 160 -10.89 9.75 -5.79
C SER A 160 -11.86 9.37 -4.66
N GLY A 161 -12.08 8.08 -4.43
CA GLY A 161 -13.05 7.60 -3.42
C GLY A 161 -12.66 6.26 -2.82
N ALA A 162 -13.38 5.88 -1.77
CA ALA A 162 -13.19 4.60 -1.11
C ALA A 162 -14.53 3.94 -0.78
N LEU A 163 -14.65 2.68 -1.16
CA LEU A 163 -15.82 1.85 -0.91
C LEU A 163 -15.43 0.65 -0.05
N ARG A 164 -16.31 0.25 0.86
CA ARG A 164 -16.28 -1.07 1.49
C ARG A 164 -17.36 -1.93 0.85
N VAL A 165 -17.00 -3.14 0.43
CA VAL A 165 -17.90 -4.06 -0.26
C VAL A 165 -17.94 -5.37 0.52
N SER A 166 -19.15 -5.91 0.74
CA SER A 166 -19.30 -7.21 1.39
C SER A 166 -18.64 -8.32 0.58
N GLY A 167 -18.13 -9.35 1.26
CA GLY A 167 -17.45 -10.45 0.57
C GLY A 167 -18.32 -11.19 -0.43
N ASP A 168 -19.65 -11.23 -0.23
CA ASP A 168 -20.64 -11.80 -1.14
C ASP A 168 -21.12 -10.86 -2.24
N LEU A 169 -20.58 -9.65 -2.30
CA LEU A 169 -20.94 -8.64 -3.28
C LEU A 169 -22.44 -8.27 -3.22
N SER A 170 -23.05 -8.32 -2.04
CA SER A 170 -24.47 -7.96 -1.86
C SER A 170 -24.67 -6.54 -1.32
N SER A 171 -23.66 -5.95 -0.69
CA SER A 171 -23.73 -4.59 -0.14
C SER A 171 -22.46 -3.77 -0.40
N VAL A 172 -22.65 -2.46 -0.54
CA VAL A 172 -21.60 -1.46 -0.74
C VAL A 172 -21.83 -0.29 0.18
N ASP A 173 -20.82 0.07 0.95
CA ASP A 173 -20.77 1.26 1.76
C ASP A 173 -19.77 2.25 1.18
N THR A 174 -20.25 3.44 0.80
CA THR A 174 -19.38 4.55 0.42
C THR A 174 -18.75 5.15 1.67
N LEU A 175 -17.44 4.99 1.84
CA LEU A 175 -16.74 5.46 3.03
C LEU A 175 -16.48 6.97 2.97
N LYS A 176 -15.83 7.41 1.88
CA LYS A 176 -15.38 8.79 1.69
C LYS A 176 -14.98 9.08 0.24
N PHE A 177 -15.12 10.33 -0.17
CA PHE A 177 -14.50 10.89 -1.38
C PHE A 177 -13.40 11.89 -0.98
N PHE A 178 -12.38 11.97 -1.82
CA PHE A 178 -11.17 12.75 -1.64
C PHE A 178 -10.93 13.64 -2.85
N ALA A 179 -10.05 14.63 -2.69
CA ALA A 179 -9.38 15.21 -3.85
C ALA A 179 -8.47 14.15 -4.48
N ASP A 180 -8.20 14.28 -5.77
CA ASP A 180 -7.27 13.39 -6.44
C ASP A 180 -5.83 13.62 -5.98
N THR A 181 -5.02 12.57 -6.07
CA THR A 181 -3.58 12.67 -5.90
C THR A 181 -3.02 13.73 -6.84
N ALA A 182 -2.22 14.64 -6.27
CA ALA A 182 -1.67 15.78 -6.99
C ALA A 182 -0.86 15.32 -8.21
N LYS A 183 -1.19 15.88 -9.37
CA LYS A 183 -0.48 15.67 -10.63
C LYS A 183 -0.16 17.00 -11.29
N VAL A 184 0.95 17.02 -12.02
CA VAL A 184 1.41 18.16 -12.79
C VAL A 184 1.43 17.77 -14.25
N THR A 185 0.80 18.59 -15.10
CA THR A 185 0.94 18.47 -16.55
C THR A 185 1.96 19.47 -17.05
N VAL A 186 2.95 18.98 -17.79
CA VAL A 186 4.04 19.75 -18.37
C VAL A 186 4.10 19.58 -19.88
N ASP A 187 4.82 20.46 -20.55
CA ASP A 187 5.03 20.39 -21.99
C ASP A 187 6.17 19.41 -22.31
N ALA A 188 5.90 18.44 -23.17
CA ALA A 188 6.91 17.49 -23.66
C ALA A 188 6.94 17.45 -25.19
N PRO A 189 8.05 17.02 -25.82
CA PRO A 189 8.18 16.93 -27.27
C PRO A 189 7.12 16.07 -27.96
N TRP A 190 6.54 15.09 -27.24
CA TRP A 190 5.48 14.21 -27.71
C TRP A 190 4.05 14.68 -27.34
N GLY A 191 3.92 15.87 -26.78
CA GLY A 191 2.65 16.43 -26.30
C GLY A 191 2.57 16.55 -24.78
N PRO A 192 1.45 17.07 -24.23
CA PRO A 192 1.29 17.24 -22.79
C PRO A 192 1.51 15.93 -22.04
N PHE A 193 2.34 15.99 -21.01
CA PHE A 193 2.72 14.83 -20.21
C PHE A 193 2.39 15.09 -18.74
N THR A 194 1.71 14.13 -18.11
CA THR A 194 1.25 14.24 -16.73
C THR A 194 2.03 13.29 -15.85
N LEU A 195 2.57 13.81 -14.74
CA LEU A 195 3.33 13.04 -13.76
C LEU A 195 3.05 13.56 -12.34
N ALA A 196 3.36 12.73 -11.35
CA ALA A 196 3.29 13.12 -9.96
C ALA A 196 4.50 14.00 -9.58
N PRO A 197 4.32 15.11 -8.84
CA PRO A 197 5.45 15.83 -8.26
C PRO A 197 6.18 14.96 -7.23
N PRO A 198 7.37 15.37 -6.77
CA PRO A 198 7.95 14.78 -5.57
C PRO A 198 6.92 14.84 -4.44
N VAL A 199 6.74 13.73 -3.73
CA VAL A 199 5.91 13.63 -2.53
C VAL A 199 4.47 14.14 -2.74
N PRO A 200 3.70 13.54 -3.67
CA PRO A 200 2.39 14.07 -4.04
C PRO A 200 1.43 14.09 -2.84
N GLU A 201 0.76 15.23 -2.64
CA GLU A 201 -0.44 15.30 -1.80
C GLU A 201 -1.53 14.41 -2.37
N GLY A 202 -2.43 13.91 -1.53
CA GLY A 202 -3.47 13.00 -1.97
C GLY A 202 -3.93 12.06 -0.86
N PRO A 203 -4.99 11.29 -1.15
CA PRO A 203 -5.55 10.36 -0.19
C PRO A 203 -4.56 9.25 0.15
N GLU A 204 -4.62 8.81 1.39
CA GLU A 204 -4.03 7.56 1.85
C GLU A 204 -5.05 6.77 2.64
N LEU A 205 -5.02 5.46 2.45
CA LEU A 205 -5.92 4.51 3.09
C LEU A 205 -5.10 3.36 3.66
N THR A 206 -5.57 2.82 4.78
CA THR A 206 -5.04 1.60 5.36
C THR A 206 -6.16 0.85 6.04
N HIS A 207 -5.99 -0.46 6.17
CA HIS A 207 -6.88 -1.30 6.95
C HIS A 207 -6.08 -2.29 7.78
N GLY A 208 -6.67 -2.78 8.87
CA GLY A 208 -6.00 -3.77 9.72
C GLY A 208 -6.70 -4.05 11.03
N GLY A 209 -6.09 -4.94 11.81
CA GLY A 209 -6.61 -5.43 13.08
C GLY A 209 -7.77 -6.42 12.94
N ARG A 210 -8.15 -7.03 14.07
CA ARG A 210 -9.32 -7.91 14.18
C ARG A 210 -10.18 -7.45 15.36
N PRO A 211 -11.41 -6.97 15.14
CA PRO A 211 -12.09 -6.83 13.84
C PRO A 211 -11.47 -5.69 12.97
N PRO A 212 -11.69 -5.69 11.64
CA PRO A 212 -11.00 -4.78 10.72
C PRO A 212 -11.43 -3.32 10.93
N ARG A 213 -10.44 -2.44 11.10
CA ARG A 213 -10.61 -0.99 11.07
C ARG A 213 -10.05 -0.46 9.75
N ILE A 214 -10.67 0.60 9.22
CA ILE A 214 -10.19 1.32 8.04
C ILE A 214 -9.84 2.74 8.46
N CYS A 215 -8.64 3.21 8.14
CA CYS A 215 -8.21 4.58 8.42
C CYS A 215 -7.83 5.29 7.12
N MET A 216 -8.23 6.56 7.00
CA MET A 216 -8.05 7.33 5.78
C MET A 216 -7.69 8.79 6.08
N GLY A 217 -6.76 9.34 5.32
CA GLY A 217 -6.31 10.73 5.45
C GLY A 217 -5.93 11.33 4.10
N ASP A 218 -5.60 12.62 4.11
CA ASP A 218 -4.92 13.28 2.99
C ASP A 218 -3.51 13.61 3.48
N ARG A 219 -2.48 13.17 2.75
CA ARG A 219 -1.06 13.31 3.15
C ARG A 219 -0.68 14.75 3.53
N GLY A 220 -1.32 15.76 2.95
CA GLY A 220 -1.07 17.17 3.27
C GLY A 220 -1.62 17.63 4.62
N VAL A 221 -2.51 16.88 5.26
CA VAL A 221 -3.27 17.28 6.44
C VAL A 221 -2.87 16.40 7.63
N PRO A 222 -2.50 16.96 8.81
CA PRO A 222 -2.07 16.19 9.98
C PRO A 222 -3.28 15.60 10.73
N GLN A 223 -4.08 14.83 10.01
CA GLN A 223 -5.32 14.25 10.48
C GLN A 223 -5.66 12.97 9.71
N VAL A 224 -6.14 11.97 10.45
CA VAL A 224 -6.69 10.73 9.90
C VAL A 224 -8.06 10.48 10.50
N GLU A 225 -8.97 9.94 9.69
CA GLU A 225 -10.28 9.45 10.11
C GLU A 225 -10.28 7.93 10.05
N CYS A 226 -10.63 7.27 11.15
CA CYS A 226 -10.77 5.83 11.24
C CYS A 226 -12.24 5.43 11.39
N ILE A 227 -12.63 4.35 10.74
CA ILE A 227 -13.97 3.77 10.74
C ILE A 227 -13.83 2.33 11.26
N ASP A 228 -14.50 2.06 12.37
CA ASP A 228 -14.61 0.73 12.97
C ASP A 228 -15.70 -0.10 12.24
N PRO A 229 -15.69 -1.44 12.39
CA PRO A 229 -16.58 -2.32 11.64
C PRO A 229 -18.08 -2.03 11.86
N ASP A 230 -18.44 -1.51 13.03
CA ASP A 230 -19.80 -1.12 13.42
C ASP A 230 -20.22 0.26 12.88
N GLY A 231 -19.35 0.92 12.11
CA GLY A 231 -19.55 2.26 11.58
C GLY A 231 -19.13 3.38 12.53
N GLY A 232 -18.61 3.07 13.71
CA GLY A 232 -18.03 4.04 14.63
C GLY A 232 -16.88 4.82 13.98
N ARG A 233 -16.85 6.14 14.16
CA ARG A 233 -15.84 7.01 13.55
C ARG A 233 -14.98 7.69 14.60
N LEU A 234 -13.67 7.70 14.39
CA LEU A 234 -12.68 8.36 15.22
C LEU A 234 -11.83 9.29 14.36
N GLN A 235 -11.63 10.51 14.81
CA GLN A 235 -10.75 11.48 14.16
C GLN A 235 -9.49 11.67 15.01
N ILE A 236 -8.33 11.37 14.43
CA ILE A 236 -7.02 11.51 15.05
C ILE A 236 -6.34 12.72 14.41
N ARG A 237 -5.81 13.63 15.24
CA ARG A 237 -5.11 14.86 14.83
C ARG A 237 -3.83 15.00 15.61
N TRP A 238 -2.81 15.57 14.98
CA TRP A 238 -1.56 15.90 15.63
C TRP A 238 -1.03 17.26 15.16
N ASP A 239 -0.08 17.80 15.91
CA ASP A 239 0.59 19.03 15.51
C ASP A 239 1.58 18.71 14.38
N PRO A 240 1.47 19.37 13.21
CA PRO A 240 2.39 19.13 12.12
C PRO A 240 3.78 19.66 12.48
N ASN A 241 4.82 18.90 12.14
CA ASN A 241 6.20 19.35 12.16
C ASN A 241 6.72 19.40 10.72
N PRO A 242 6.50 20.51 9.98
CA PRO A 242 6.89 20.60 8.59
C PRO A 242 8.42 20.51 8.47
N GLU A 243 8.87 19.56 7.66
CA GLU A 243 10.28 19.35 7.38
C GLU A 243 10.53 19.58 5.89
N ALA A 244 11.63 20.26 5.56
CA ALA A 244 11.96 20.51 4.16
C ALA A 244 12.35 19.22 3.42
N LEU A 245 12.04 19.15 2.12
CA LEU A 245 12.56 18.06 1.28
C LEU A 245 14.09 18.13 1.22
N THR A 246 14.73 16.99 1.39
CA THR A 246 16.17 16.85 1.22
C THR A 246 16.53 16.75 -0.26
N ARG A 247 17.79 17.08 -0.57
CA ARG A 247 18.34 16.89 -1.92
C ARG A 247 18.26 15.43 -2.39
N GLY A 248 18.52 14.48 -1.48
CA GLY A 248 18.47 13.05 -1.77
C GLY A 248 17.07 12.59 -2.20
N GLU A 249 16.01 13.07 -1.53
CA GLU A 249 14.62 12.75 -1.91
C GLU A 249 14.27 13.27 -3.31
N ILE A 250 14.73 14.47 -3.67
CA ILE A 250 14.51 15.04 -5.01
C ILE A 250 15.28 14.24 -6.07
N GLU A 251 16.54 13.89 -5.78
CA GLU A 251 17.38 13.08 -6.67
C GLU A 251 16.82 11.65 -6.82
N GLY A 252 16.32 11.04 -5.75
CA GLY A 252 15.65 9.74 -5.76
C GLY A 252 14.38 9.75 -6.60
N TRP A 253 13.52 10.75 -6.44
CA TRP A 253 12.34 10.93 -7.30
C TRP A 253 12.71 11.03 -8.79
N ARG A 254 13.79 11.75 -9.13
CA ARG A 254 14.30 11.82 -10.51
C ARG A 254 14.82 10.47 -10.99
N ALA A 255 15.59 9.77 -10.17
CA ALA A 255 16.14 8.46 -10.49
C ALA A 255 15.05 7.41 -10.73
N GLY A 256 13.96 7.44 -9.96
CA GLY A 256 12.78 6.59 -10.18
C GLY A 256 12.16 6.81 -11.56
N HIS A 257 11.91 8.06 -11.94
CA HIS A 257 11.36 8.38 -13.26
C HIS A 257 12.30 8.01 -14.42
N LEU A 258 13.62 8.17 -14.24
CA LEU A 258 14.61 7.72 -15.21
C LEU A 258 14.56 6.19 -15.41
N ARG A 259 14.39 5.44 -14.32
CA ARG A 259 14.24 3.98 -14.35
C ARG A 259 12.98 3.56 -15.10
N ASP A 260 11.84 4.18 -14.78
CA ASP A 260 10.53 3.80 -15.29
C ASP A 260 10.31 4.19 -16.76
N LEU A 261 10.85 5.34 -17.16
CA LEU A 261 10.64 5.91 -18.50
C LEU A 261 11.81 5.64 -19.46
N GLY A 262 12.99 5.28 -18.96
CA GLY A 262 14.22 5.13 -19.74
C GLY A 262 14.18 4.06 -20.83
N MET A 263 13.23 3.11 -20.77
CA MET A 263 13.00 2.15 -21.87
C MET A 263 12.29 2.77 -23.07
N LYS A 264 11.61 3.90 -22.90
CA LYS A 264 10.73 4.52 -23.90
C LYS A 264 11.21 5.90 -24.35
N LEU A 265 11.92 6.61 -23.49
CA LEU A 265 12.31 8.00 -23.67
C LEU A 265 13.80 8.18 -23.42
N THR A 266 14.39 9.24 -23.98
CA THR A 266 15.79 9.58 -23.71
C THR A 266 15.94 10.22 -22.33
N GLU A 267 17.11 10.09 -21.72
CA GLU A 267 17.40 10.75 -20.43
C GLU A 267 17.22 12.28 -20.51
N GLU A 268 17.66 12.90 -21.60
CA GLU A 268 17.51 14.35 -21.83
C GLU A 268 16.05 14.77 -21.84
N ASP A 269 15.20 14.03 -22.56
CA ASP A 269 13.76 14.30 -22.62
C ASP A 269 13.09 14.14 -21.25
N ILE A 270 13.45 13.08 -20.51
CA ILE A 270 12.91 12.83 -19.17
C ILE A 270 13.29 13.99 -18.24
N LEU A 271 14.57 14.37 -18.20
CA LEU A 271 15.04 15.47 -17.35
C LEU A 271 14.40 16.81 -17.71
N ALA A 272 14.22 17.11 -19.01
CA ALA A 272 13.56 18.33 -19.46
C ALA A 272 12.09 18.42 -19.01
N VAL A 273 11.41 17.27 -18.91
CA VAL A 273 10.05 17.17 -18.35
C VAL A 273 10.09 17.34 -16.83
N LEU A 274 10.99 16.64 -16.13
CA LEU A 274 11.11 16.70 -14.66
C LEU A 274 11.50 18.10 -14.15
N ASP A 275 12.32 18.85 -14.90
CA ASP A 275 12.74 20.22 -14.54
C ASP A 275 11.59 21.23 -14.54
N GLN A 276 10.49 20.92 -15.23
CA GLN A 276 9.28 21.76 -15.24
C GLN A 276 8.37 21.50 -14.04
N VAL A 277 8.57 20.38 -13.31
CA VAL A 277 7.70 19.98 -12.21
C VAL A 277 8.04 20.78 -10.95
N PRO A 278 7.07 21.50 -10.36
CA PRO A 278 7.28 22.20 -9.10
C PRO A 278 7.64 21.22 -7.98
N VAL A 279 8.73 21.52 -7.27
CA VAL A 279 9.16 20.76 -6.08
C VAL A 279 8.55 21.42 -4.84
N PRO A 280 7.79 20.69 -4.01
CA PRO A 280 7.30 21.21 -2.74
C PRO A 280 8.44 21.65 -1.81
N LEU A 281 8.21 22.70 -1.03
CA LEU A 281 9.21 23.17 -0.05
C LEU A 281 9.29 22.26 1.18
N GLU A 282 8.16 21.64 1.54
CA GLU A 282 7.97 20.87 2.77
C GLU A 282 7.39 19.49 2.45
N ARG A 283 7.74 18.51 3.28
CA ARG A 283 7.19 17.16 3.25
C ARG A 283 5.69 17.21 3.59
N PRO A 284 4.89 16.25 3.08
CA PRO A 284 3.54 16.07 3.57
C PRO A 284 3.53 15.75 5.08
N SER A 285 2.38 15.96 5.74
CA SER A 285 2.20 15.68 7.17
C SER A 285 2.46 14.21 7.53
N PHE A 286 2.27 13.31 6.56
CA PHE A 286 2.66 11.91 6.63
C PHE A 286 2.81 11.35 5.21
N SER A 287 3.57 10.27 5.06
CA SER A 287 3.78 9.61 3.76
C SER A 287 2.97 8.34 3.58
N ASP A 288 2.62 7.66 4.68
CA ASP A 288 2.01 6.35 4.70
C ASP A 288 1.27 6.11 6.04
N LEU A 289 0.30 5.20 6.03
CA LEU A 289 -0.50 4.80 7.19
C LEU A 289 -0.49 3.27 7.32
N THR A 290 -0.33 2.76 8.53
CA THR A 290 -0.41 1.32 8.80
C THR A 290 -1.21 1.08 10.08
N LEU A 291 -2.04 0.04 10.11
CA LEU A 291 -2.69 -0.43 11.32
C LEU A 291 -2.00 -1.71 11.81
N ASP A 292 -1.68 -1.76 13.10
CA ASP A 292 -1.19 -3.00 13.72
C ASP A 292 -2.33 -3.96 14.10
N SER A 293 -1.97 -5.18 14.53
CA SER A 293 -2.91 -6.21 14.96
C SER A 293 -3.84 -5.78 16.10
N GLN A 294 -3.46 -4.77 16.88
CA GLN A 294 -4.22 -4.20 18.00
C GLN A 294 -5.03 -2.95 17.60
N ARG A 295 -5.06 -2.60 16.31
CA ARG A 295 -5.72 -1.41 15.74
C ARG A 295 -5.08 -0.08 16.17
N ASN A 296 -3.81 -0.09 16.58
CA ASN A 296 -3.05 1.15 16.72
C ASN A 296 -2.73 1.69 15.33
N LEU A 297 -2.87 3.00 15.14
CA LEU A 297 -2.53 3.68 13.90
C LEU A 297 -1.07 4.13 13.94
N TRP A 298 -0.28 3.65 12.99
CA TRP A 298 1.10 4.02 12.75
C TRP A 298 1.14 5.02 11.59
N VAL A 299 1.54 6.25 11.88
CA VAL A 299 1.63 7.35 10.92
C VAL A 299 3.10 7.56 10.57
N ARG A 300 3.48 7.25 9.33
CA ARG A 300 4.86 7.42 8.84
C ARG A 300 5.13 8.89 8.53
N LEU A 301 6.10 9.50 9.21
CA LEU A 301 6.47 10.92 9.04
C LEU A 301 7.62 11.13 8.03
N GLY A 302 8.33 10.07 7.67
CA GLY A 302 9.44 10.11 6.71
C GLY A 302 10.49 9.02 6.96
N PRO A 303 11.50 8.92 6.08
CA PRO A 303 11.55 9.62 4.82
C PRO A 303 10.83 8.87 3.69
N ILE A 304 10.74 9.52 2.54
CA ILE A 304 10.22 8.98 1.28
C ILE A 304 11.39 8.39 0.47
N GLU A 305 11.09 7.68 -0.61
CA GLU A 305 12.08 7.03 -1.49
C GLU A 305 13.25 7.96 -1.85
N GLY A 306 14.49 7.44 -1.78
CA GLY A 306 15.71 8.19 -2.09
C GLY A 306 16.33 9.00 -0.94
N SER A 307 15.72 8.98 0.24
CA SER A 307 16.35 9.60 1.41
C SER A 307 17.58 8.86 1.91
N THR A 308 18.46 9.61 2.57
CA THR A 308 19.68 9.12 3.22
C THR A 308 19.47 8.81 4.70
N GLU A 309 18.25 8.98 5.23
CA GLU A 309 17.95 8.62 6.61
C GLU A 309 18.01 7.10 6.77
N SER A 310 18.76 6.66 7.78
CA SER A 310 18.95 5.24 8.09
C SER A 310 17.78 4.63 8.87
N THR A 311 16.77 5.43 9.23
CA THR A 311 15.57 4.98 9.94
C THR A 311 14.35 5.77 9.49
N ILE A 312 13.19 5.12 9.48
CA ILE A 312 11.87 5.70 9.20
C ILE A 312 11.18 6.01 10.53
N ARG A 313 10.65 7.23 10.69
CA ARG A 313 9.97 7.70 11.90
C ARG A 313 8.46 7.51 11.82
N TYR A 314 7.86 6.99 12.89
CA TYR A 314 6.43 6.78 13.02
C TYR A 314 5.87 7.42 14.30
N LEU A 315 4.71 8.06 14.21
CA LEU A 315 3.86 8.31 15.37
C LEU A 315 2.89 7.14 15.53
N VAL A 316 2.68 6.67 16.76
CA VAL A 316 1.79 5.56 17.06
C VAL A 316 0.64 6.04 17.93
N PHE A 317 -0.58 5.89 17.44
CA PHE A 317 -1.81 6.23 18.16
C PHE A 317 -2.58 4.99 18.56
N GLY A 318 -3.08 4.96 19.79
CA GLY A 318 -3.94 3.91 20.31
C GLY A 318 -5.26 3.81 19.54
N PRO A 319 -6.02 2.72 19.70
CA PRO A 319 -7.30 2.56 19.03
C PRO A 319 -8.35 3.61 19.45
N ASP A 320 -8.13 4.28 20.58
CA ASP A 320 -8.93 5.39 21.11
C ASP A 320 -8.46 6.78 20.61
N GLY A 321 -7.35 6.83 19.85
CA GLY A 321 -6.76 8.04 19.30
C GLY A 321 -5.73 8.71 20.21
N SER A 322 -5.42 8.14 21.38
CA SER A 322 -4.35 8.63 22.25
C SER A 322 -2.97 8.43 21.60
N LEU A 323 -2.07 9.41 21.72
CA LEU A 323 -0.69 9.25 21.24
C LEU A 323 0.07 8.33 22.21
N LEU A 324 0.51 7.16 21.73
CA LEU A 324 1.31 6.20 22.51
C LEU A 324 2.80 6.55 22.48
N GLY A 325 3.29 7.12 21.38
CA GLY A 325 4.67 7.58 21.27
C GLY A 325 5.19 7.67 19.84
N GLU A 326 6.51 7.82 19.74
CA GLU A 326 7.28 7.78 18.49
C GLU A 326 8.16 6.52 18.46
N ILE A 327 8.26 5.88 17.29
CA ILE A 327 9.17 4.77 17.04
C ILE A 327 9.95 4.99 15.74
N ARG A 328 11.14 4.40 15.67
CA ARG A 328 11.99 4.41 14.49
C ARG A 328 12.24 2.99 14.01
N LEU A 329 11.95 2.72 12.75
CA LEU A 329 12.19 1.44 12.10
C LEU A 329 13.37 1.56 11.12
N PRO A 330 14.09 0.47 10.81
CA PRO A 330 14.96 0.44 9.63
C PRO A 330 14.14 0.71 8.35
N PRO A 331 14.79 1.06 7.22
CA PRO A 331 14.11 1.38 5.97
C PRO A 331 13.60 0.11 5.28
N ILE A 332 12.53 -0.46 5.83
CA ILE A 332 11.83 -1.62 5.29
C ILE A 332 10.46 -1.22 4.75
N GLN A 333 9.97 -1.96 3.77
CA GLN A 333 8.55 -1.93 3.41
C GLN A 333 7.80 -2.81 4.40
N VAL A 334 6.95 -2.21 5.23
CA VAL A 334 6.17 -2.95 6.24
C VAL A 334 5.05 -3.71 5.54
N PHE A 335 4.93 -5.00 5.84
CA PHE A 335 3.79 -5.84 5.42
C PHE A 335 2.80 -5.99 6.56
N GLU A 336 3.30 -6.28 7.76
CA GLU A 336 2.47 -6.55 8.91
C GLU A 336 3.13 -6.05 10.19
N ILE A 337 2.34 -5.45 11.08
CA ILE A 337 2.76 -5.11 12.44
C ILE A 337 1.93 -5.94 13.40
N GLY A 338 2.59 -6.89 14.06
CA GLY A 338 1.98 -7.74 15.06
C GLY A 338 1.95 -7.10 16.44
N GLU A 339 1.69 -7.92 17.45
CA GLU A 339 1.72 -7.46 18.84
C GLU A 339 3.13 -7.11 19.31
N ASP A 340 4.10 -7.93 18.93
CA ASP A 340 5.49 -7.94 19.37
C ASP A 340 6.49 -8.08 18.20
N TYR A 341 6.06 -7.87 16.96
CA TYR A 341 6.94 -7.88 15.79
C TYR A 341 6.54 -6.89 14.70
N VAL A 342 7.50 -6.60 13.83
CA VAL A 342 7.29 -5.97 12.53
C VAL A 342 7.83 -6.92 11.47
N LEU A 343 6.96 -7.30 10.52
CA LEU A 343 7.28 -8.09 9.34
C LEU A 343 7.36 -7.16 8.13
N GLY A 344 8.44 -7.24 7.37
CA GLY A 344 8.60 -6.39 6.20
C GLY A 344 9.72 -6.81 5.26
N LEU A 345 9.75 -6.19 4.10
CA LEU A 345 10.74 -6.40 3.06
C LEU A 345 11.93 -5.47 3.24
N PHE A 346 13.12 -6.06 3.23
CA PHE A 346 14.40 -5.40 3.17
C PHE A 346 15.06 -5.69 1.82
N ARG A 347 15.65 -4.66 1.20
CA ARG A 347 16.49 -4.80 0.00
C ARG A 347 17.91 -4.43 0.34
N ASP A 348 18.86 -5.26 -0.08
CA ASP A 348 20.29 -4.95 0.07
C ASP A 348 20.81 -4.05 -1.06
N ASP A 349 22.10 -3.71 -1.01
CA ASP A 349 22.76 -2.84 -2.01
C ASP A 349 22.76 -3.42 -3.43
N PHE A 350 22.45 -4.71 -3.58
CA PHE A 350 22.31 -5.40 -4.87
C PHE A 350 20.85 -5.60 -5.28
N GLU A 351 19.92 -4.93 -4.59
CA GLU A 351 18.46 -5.04 -4.79
C GLU A 351 17.91 -6.45 -4.52
N VAL A 352 18.64 -7.27 -3.75
CA VAL A 352 18.17 -8.60 -3.35
C VAL A 352 17.15 -8.45 -2.25
N GLU A 353 16.02 -9.14 -2.41
CA GLU A 353 14.88 -9.07 -1.52
C GLU A 353 14.93 -10.10 -0.39
N TYR A 354 14.72 -9.62 0.83
CA TYR A 354 14.68 -10.41 2.05
C TYR A 354 13.46 -10.06 2.89
N VAL A 355 12.75 -11.07 3.38
CA VAL A 355 11.67 -10.88 4.35
C VAL A 355 12.26 -10.91 5.75
N HIS A 356 12.12 -9.81 6.49
CA HIS A 356 12.65 -9.65 7.83
C HIS A 356 11.53 -9.60 8.86
N ILE A 357 11.78 -10.24 10.00
CA ILE A 357 10.99 -10.08 11.23
C ILE A 357 11.86 -9.44 12.29
N TYR A 358 11.42 -8.28 12.74
CA TYR A 358 12.01 -7.52 13.84
C TYR A 358 11.15 -7.70 15.08
N GLU A 359 11.80 -7.82 16.23
CA GLU A 359 11.12 -7.78 17.53
C GLU A 359 10.68 -6.35 17.84
N LEU A 360 9.43 -6.19 18.27
CA LEU A 360 8.84 -4.91 18.68
C LEU A 360 8.73 -4.87 20.20
N ALA A 361 9.66 -4.18 20.84
CA ALA A 361 9.60 -3.93 22.27
C ALA A 361 8.71 -2.71 22.57
N LYS A 362 7.53 -2.93 23.13
CA LYS A 362 6.68 -1.86 23.65
C LYS A 362 7.17 -1.46 25.05
N PRO A 363 7.21 -0.16 25.41
CA PRO A 363 7.49 0.23 26.79
C PRO A 363 6.48 -0.47 27.68
N ALA A 364 6.95 -1.06 28.80
CA ALA A 364 6.04 -1.67 29.76
C ALA A 364 5.02 -0.59 30.18
N GLY A 365 3.77 -0.74 29.74
CA GLY A 365 2.69 0.13 30.16
C GLY A 365 2.63 0.09 31.69
N SER A 366 2.51 1.26 32.30
CA SER A 366 1.98 1.39 33.65
C SER A 366 0.66 0.63 33.69
N ALA A 367 0.72 -0.62 34.15
CA ALA A 367 -0.47 -1.32 34.58
C ALA A 367 -1.14 -0.37 35.57
N GLY A 368 -2.31 0.15 35.20
CA GLY A 368 -3.25 0.61 36.20
C GLY A 368 -3.45 -0.58 37.12
N ASP A 369 -2.89 -0.49 38.32
CA ASP A 369 -3.23 -1.38 39.43
C ASP A 369 -4.76 -1.39 39.57
N PRO A 370 -5.36 -2.55 39.85
CA PRO A 370 -6.81 -2.80 39.76
C PRO A 370 -7.67 -1.92 40.68
#